data_AF-A0AAU1MUT9-F1
#
_entry.id   AF-A0AAU1MUT9-F1
#
_cell.length_a   1.000
_cell.length_b   1.000
_cell.length_c   1.000
_cell.angle_alpha   90.00
_cell.angle_beta   90.00
_cell.angle_gamma   90.00
#
_symmetry.space_group_name_H-M   'P 1'
#
loop_
_entity.id
_entity.type
_entity.pdbx_description
1 polymer ?
#
loop_
_entity_poly.entity_id
_entity_poly.type
_entity_poly.pdbx_seq_one_letter_code
_entity_poly.pdbx_strand_id
1 'polypeptide(L)'
;MYQVGGKSFVLFRTPRPDAVDPETGEPYPDVIMFWVPSEVDKQAMLQDPSLPFCRTSHFDGHPSVRLRASRIGELTRQQLTKTVQDAWSAQASNRRRRAWLAGHGLPVT
;
A
#
# COMPACT_ATOMS: atom_id res chain seq x y z
N MET A 1 2.71 12.17 4.19
CA MET A 1 3.05 10.75 4.51
C MET A 1 2.32 10.33 5.77
N TYR A 2 2.02 9.06 5.93
CA TYR A 2 1.49 8.51 7.17
C TYR A 2 2.48 7.53 7.79
N GLN A 3 2.68 7.62 9.11
CA GLN A 3 3.70 6.87 9.84
C GLN A 3 3.18 6.27 11.16
N VAL A 4 3.78 5.16 11.57
CA VAL A 4 3.57 4.54 12.88
C VAL A 4 4.92 4.22 13.50
N GLY A 5 5.21 4.82 14.67
CA GLY A 5 6.48 4.61 15.35
C GLY A 5 7.72 4.93 14.52
N GLY A 6 7.65 5.99 13.71
CA GLY A 6 8.74 6.41 12.82
C GLY A 6 8.85 5.65 11.49
N LYS A 7 8.02 4.61 11.27
CA LYS A 7 7.98 3.87 10.01
C LYS A 7 6.82 4.34 9.13
N SER A 8 7.12 4.68 7.88
CA SER A 8 6.09 5.04 6.90
C SER A 8 5.31 3.82 6.44
N PHE A 9 3.99 3.94 6.33
CA PHE A 9 3.13 2.87 5.82
C PHE A 9 2.25 3.32 4.65
N VAL A 10 2.07 4.63 4.46
CA VAL A 10 1.54 5.23 3.24
C VAL A 10 2.39 6.43 2.85
N LEU A 11 2.90 6.43 1.62
CA LEU A 11 3.71 7.51 1.05
C LEU A 11 3.08 8.07 -0.22
N PHE A 12 2.97 9.39 -0.29
CA PHE A 12 2.64 10.12 -1.51
C PHE A 12 3.96 10.52 -2.15
N ARG A 13 4.23 10.02 -3.36
CA ARG A 13 5.50 10.24 -4.05
C ARG A 13 5.36 11.41 -5.00
N THR A 14 6.43 12.20 -5.11
CA THR A 14 6.62 13.08 -6.26
C THR A 14 6.78 12.23 -7.53
N PRO A 15 6.56 12.78 -8.74
CA PRO A 15 6.86 12.06 -9.97
C PRO A 15 8.32 11.56 -10.00
N ARG A 16 8.50 10.31 -10.46
CA ARG A 16 9.81 9.64 -10.52
C ARG A 16 9.91 8.73 -11.75
N PRO A 17 11.12 8.52 -12.31
CA PRO A 17 11.32 7.69 -13.50
C PRO A 17 10.92 6.23 -13.35
N ASP A 18 10.82 5.73 -12.11
CA ASP A 18 10.44 4.34 -11.83
C ASP A 18 8.92 4.09 -11.84
N ALA A 19 8.11 5.11 -12.16
CA ALA A 19 6.67 5.04 -12.26
C ALA A 19 6.17 5.99 -13.38
N VAL A 20 6.13 5.48 -14.60
CA VAL A 20 5.80 6.24 -15.81
C VAL A 20 4.59 5.66 -16.53
N ASP A 21 3.92 6.51 -17.29
CA ASP A 21 2.91 6.10 -18.27
C ASP A 21 3.60 5.34 -19.43
N PRO A 22 3.18 4.10 -19.75
CA PRO A 22 3.80 3.32 -20.81
C PRO A 22 3.56 3.88 -22.22
N GLU A 23 2.51 4.68 -22.44
CA GLU A 23 2.19 5.27 -23.74
C GLU A 23 2.98 6.55 -23.98
N THR A 24 3.08 7.41 -22.96
CA THR A 24 3.72 8.74 -23.10
C THR A 24 5.16 8.78 -22.59
N GLY A 25 5.55 7.84 -21.72
CA GLY A 25 6.83 7.86 -21.02
C GLY A 25 6.90 8.87 -19.86
N GLU A 26 5.85 9.65 -19.62
CA GLU A 26 5.84 10.70 -18.61
C GLU A 26 5.71 10.13 -17.18
N PRO A 27 6.46 10.65 -16.19
CA PRO A 27 6.31 10.26 -14.80
C PRO A 27 4.93 10.57 -14.24
N TYR A 28 4.38 9.59 -13.53
CA TYR A 28 3.10 9.72 -12.87
C TYR A 28 3.14 10.77 -11.73
N PRO A 29 2.32 11.84 -11.75
CA PRO A 29 2.38 12.90 -10.73
C PRO A 29 1.80 12.56 -9.35
N ASP A 30 1.08 11.45 -9.22
CA ASP A 30 0.16 11.19 -8.10
C ASP A 30 0.28 9.75 -7.55
N VAL A 31 1.49 9.19 -7.54
CA VAL A 31 1.74 7.83 -7.06
C VAL A 31 1.63 7.78 -5.54
N ILE A 32 0.74 6.91 -5.04
CA ILE A 32 0.63 6.54 -3.63
C ILE A 32 1.25 5.14 -3.46
N MET A 33 2.07 4.97 -2.43
CA MET A 33 2.69 3.70 -2.09
C MET A 33 2.17 3.21 -0.74
N PHE A 34 1.79 1.94 -0.68
CA PHE A 34 1.29 1.26 0.50
C PHE A 34 2.22 0.09 0.84
N TRP A 35 2.58 -0.05 2.12
CA TRP A 35 3.24 -1.27 2.58
C TRP A 35 2.25 -2.42 2.64
N VAL A 36 2.75 -3.64 2.50
CA VAL A 36 1.95 -4.86 2.66
C VAL A 36 2.66 -5.84 3.58
N PRO A 37 1.95 -6.81 4.19
CA PRO A 37 2.53 -7.67 5.22
C PRO A 37 3.64 -8.59 4.70
N SER A 38 3.56 -9.01 3.43
CA SER A 38 4.56 -9.89 2.80
C SER A 38 4.60 -9.72 1.27
N GLU A 39 5.62 -10.28 0.63
CA GLU A 39 5.67 -10.37 -0.84
C GLU A 39 4.55 -11.25 -1.39
N VAL A 40 4.09 -12.26 -0.65
CA VAL A 40 2.95 -13.11 -1.07
C VAL A 40 1.67 -12.28 -1.14
N ASP A 41 1.40 -11.46 -0.11
CA ASP A 41 0.25 -10.55 -0.10
C ASP A 41 0.34 -9.53 -1.24
N LYS A 42 1.54 -9.01 -1.51
CA LYS A 42 1.80 -8.13 -2.66
C LYS A 42 1.40 -8.81 -3.97
N GLN A 43 1.86 -10.03 -4.21
CA GLN A 43 1.58 -10.75 -5.44
C GLN A 43 0.09 -11.06 -5.59
N ALA A 44 -0.59 -11.45 -4.50
CA ALA A 44 -2.04 -11.65 -4.51
C ALA A 44 -2.79 -10.37 -4.92
N MET A 45 -2.40 -9.21 -4.38
CA MET A 45 -3.00 -7.93 -4.74
C MET A 45 -2.74 -7.54 -6.21
N LEU A 46 -1.54 -7.85 -6.74
CA LEU A 46 -1.17 -7.52 -8.13
C LEU A 46 -1.78 -8.47 -9.16
N GLN A 47 -2.14 -9.69 -8.75
CA GLN A 47 -2.79 -10.69 -9.60
C GLN A 47 -4.31 -10.50 -9.68
N ASP A 48 -4.90 -9.76 -8.75
CA ASP A 48 -6.33 -9.45 -8.77
C ASP A 48 -6.61 -8.28 -9.74
N PRO A 49 -7.25 -8.54 -10.90
CA PRO A 49 -7.51 -7.50 -11.90
C PRO A 49 -8.58 -6.49 -11.45
N SER A 50 -9.31 -6.78 -10.36
CA SER A 50 -10.28 -5.83 -9.80
C SER A 50 -9.63 -4.73 -8.97
N LEU A 51 -8.33 -4.85 -8.67
CA LEU A 51 -7.60 -3.89 -7.88
C LEU A 51 -6.68 -3.01 -8.77
N PRO A 52 -6.74 -1.68 -8.64
CA PRO A 52 -5.93 -0.75 -9.44
C PRO A 52 -4.45 -0.65 -9.01
N PHE A 53 -3.93 -1.65 -8.29
CA PHE A 53 -2.56 -1.62 -7.79
C PHE A 53 -1.55 -2.01 -8.88
N CYS A 54 -0.36 -1.43 -8.82
CA CYS A 54 0.73 -1.74 -9.73
C CYS A 54 2.07 -1.93 -9.01
N ARG A 55 2.99 -2.58 -9.71
CA ARG A 55 4.42 -2.60 -9.39
C ARG A 55 5.23 -2.14 -10.60
N THR A 56 6.51 -1.86 -10.36
CA THR A 56 7.56 -1.77 -11.37
C THR A 56 8.72 -2.60 -10.88
N SER A 57 9.53 -3.09 -11.82
CA SER A 57 10.66 -4.00 -11.56
C SER A 57 11.66 -3.47 -10.52
N HIS A 58 11.74 -2.15 -10.35
CA HIS A 58 12.57 -1.52 -9.32
C HIS A 58 12.20 -1.92 -7.87
N PHE A 59 10.96 -2.38 -7.65
CA PHE A 59 10.45 -2.75 -6.31
C PHE A 59 10.29 -4.27 -6.14
N ASP A 60 11.05 -5.06 -6.88
CA ASP A 60 11.03 -6.51 -6.76
C ASP A 60 11.65 -6.93 -5.42
N GLY A 61 10.93 -7.75 -4.66
CA GLY A 61 11.28 -8.11 -3.27
C GLY A 61 11.01 -7.02 -2.23
N HIS A 62 10.51 -5.83 -2.62
CA HIS A 62 10.09 -4.81 -1.67
C HIS A 62 8.59 -4.97 -1.32
N PRO A 63 8.21 -5.06 -0.04
CA PRO A 63 6.83 -5.34 0.39
C PRO A 63 5.95 -4.08 0.30
N SER A 64 5.74 -3.59 -0.91
CA SER A 64 4.85 -2.46 -1.19
C SER A 64 4.15 -2.57 -2.54
N VAL A 65 2.93 -2.06 -2.59
CA VAL A 65 2.17 -1.83 -3.83
C VAL A 65 2.03 -0.33 -4.09
N ARG A 66 1.78 0.03 -5.35
CA ARG A 66 1.52 1.41 -5.77
C ARG A 66 0.12 1.57 -6.34
N LEU A 67 -0.43 2.77 -6.22
CA LEU A 67 -1.72 3.19 -6.75
C LEU A 67 -1.58 4.58 -7.35
N ARG A 68 -2.21 4.83 -8.48
CA ARG A 68 -2.45 6.18 -9.00
C ARG A 68 -3.57 6.82 -8.20
N ALA A 69 -3.35 7.98 -7.58
CA ALA A 69 -4.40 8.67 -6.82
C ALA A 69 -5.64 8.95 -7.69
N SER A 70 -5.45 9.24 -8.97
CA SER A 70 -6.53 9.41 -9.96
C SER A 70 -7.43 8.18 -10.12
N ARG A 71 -6.95 6.98 -9.75
CA ARG A 71 -7.68 5.70 -9.84
C ARG A 71 -8.20 5.23 -8.48
N ILE A 72 -8.04 6.01 -7.41
CA ILE A 72 -8.46 5.60 -6.06
C ILE A 72 -9.97 5.32 -5.96
N GLY A 73 -10.77 5.96 -6.82
CA GLY A 73 -12.22 5.75 -6.90
C GLY A 73 -12.64 4.37 -7.42
N GLU A 74 -11.71 3.61 -7.99
CA GLU A 74 -11.95 2.21 -8.39
C GLU A 74 -11.97 1.26 -7.17
N LEU A 75 -11.42 1.71 -6.02
CA LEU A 75 -11.54 0.99 -4.76
C LEU A 75 -12.82 1.41 -4.04
N THR A 76 -13.56 0.42 -3.54
CA THR A 76 -14.59 0.68 -2.54
C THR A 76 -13.96 1.25 -1.26
N ARG A 77 -14.75 1.99 -0.47
CA ARG A 77 -14.32 2.47 0.85
C ARG A 77 -13.82 1.33 1.74
N GLN A 78 -14.44 0.16 1.66
CA GLN A 78 -14.04 -1.02 2.44
C GLN A 78 -12.67 -1.54 2.00
N GLN A 79 -12.43 -1.69 0.69
CA GLN A 79 -11.13 -2.11 0.16
C GLN A 79 -10.03 -1.12 0.56
N LEU A 80 -10.25 0.19 0.35
CA LEU A 80 -9.26 1.20 0.74
C LEU A 80 -8.98 1.19 2.24
N THR A 81 -10.02 1.04 3.08
CA THR A 81 -9.86 0.94 4.53
C THR A 81 -8.98 -0.26 4.89
N LYS A 82 -9.26 -1.43 4.30
CA LYS A 82 -8.47 -2.64 4.53
C LYS A 82 -7.02 -2.46 4.08
N THR A 83 -6.78 -1.88 2.90
CA THR A 83 -5.42 -1.60 2.41
C THR A 83 -4.64 -0.70 3.37
N VAL A 84 -5.25 0.37 3.89
CA VAL A 84 -4.61 1.28 4.86
C VAL A 84 -4.34 0.57 6.19
N GLN A 85 -5.27 -0.26 6.67
CA GLN A 85 -5.11 -1.04 7.90
C GLN A 85 -4.00 -2.08 7.78
N ASP A 86 -3.97 -2.84 6.69
CA ASP A 86 -2.94 -3.84 6.41
C ASP A 86 -1.56 -3.18 6.30
N ALA A 87 -1.48 -2.03 5.62
CA ALA A 87 -0.24 -1.24 5.54
C ALA A 87 0.24 -0.76 6.91
N TRP A 88 -0.66 -0.21 7.73
CA TRP A 88 -0.34 0.20 9.10
C TRP A 88 0.15 -0.99 9.92
N SER A 89 -0.53 -2.13 9.82
CA SER A 89 -0.20 -3.37 10.55
C SER A 89 1.18 -3.90 10.17
N ALA A 90 1.55 -3.85 8.89
CA ALA A 90 2.86 -4.28 8.38
C ALA A 90 4.03 -3.47 8.98
N GLN A 91 3.79 -2.23 9.39
CA GLN A 91 4.82 -1.33 9.93
C GLN A 91 4.73 -1.10 11.43
N ALA A 92 3.56 -1.32 12.03
CA ALA A 92 3.36 -1.20 13.46
C ALA A 92 4.21 -2.23 14.22
N SER A 93 4.71 -1.84 15.40
CA SER A 93 5.33 -2.82 16.29
C SER A 93 4.27 -3.79 16.84
N ASN A 94 4.69 -4.99 17.22
CA ASN A 94 3.79 -5.99 17.83
C ASN A 94 2.98 -5.42 19.00
N ARG A 95 3.56 -4.54 19.82
CA ARG A 95 2.82 -3.88 20.92
C ARG A 95 1.66 -3.02 20.40
N ARG A 96 1.91 -2.18 19.40
CA ARG A 96 0.88 -1.29 18.83
C ARG A 96 -0.20 -2.09 18.10
N ARG A 97 0.19 -3.08 17.29
CA ARG A 97 -0.73 -3.97 16.59
C ARG A 97 -1.67 -4.68 17.56
N ARG A 98 -1.13 -5.29 18.61
CA ARG A 98 -1.93 -5.98 19.64
C ARG A 98 -2.89 -5.03 20.39
N ALA A 99 -2.42 -3.85 20.77
CA ALA A 99 -3.27 -2.85 21.41
C ALA A 99 -4.42 -2.38 20.49
N TRP A 100 -4.15 -2.20 19.21
CA TRP A 100 -5.18 -1.83 18.23
C TRP A 100 -6.21 -2.96 18.06
N LEU A 101 -5.76 -4.21 17.88
CA LEU A 101 -6.66 -5.37 17.77
C LEU A 101 -7.56 -5.51 19.00
N ALA A 102 -6.99 -5.40 20.20
CA ALA A 102 -7.75 -5.46 21.45
C ALA A 102 -8.81 -4.34 21.55
N GLY A 103 -8.47 -3.11 21.14
CA GLY A 103 -9.41 -1.98 21.15
C GLY A 103 -10.53 -2.07 20.11
N HIS A 104 -10.41 -2.95 19.10
CA HIS A 104 -11.40 -3.15 18.04
C HIS A 104 -12.12 -4.50 18.14
N GLY A 105 -11.93 -5.24 19.25
CA GLY A 105 -12.56 -6.55 19.45
C GLY A 105 -12.07 -7.63 18.48
N LEU A 106 -10.87 -7.47 17.92
CA LEU A 106 -10.28 -8.42 16.97
C LEU A 106 -9.32 -9.38 17.69
N PRO A 107 -9.14 -10.61 17.17
CA PRO A 107 -8.23 -11.59 17.76
C PRO A 107 -6.80 -11.06 17.82
N VAL A 108 -6.16 -11.23 18.97
CA VAL A 108 -4.76 -10.89 19.18
C VAL A 108 -3.92 -12.15 18.95
N THR A 109 -3.43 -12.34 17.72
CA THR A 109 -2.46 -13.39 17.37
C THR A 109 -1.02 -12.88 17.43
#